data_AF-A0A522QE89-F1
#
_entry.id   AF-A0A522QE89-F1
#
_cell.length_a   1.000
_cell.length_b   1.000
_cell.length_c   1.000
_cell.angle_alpha   90.00
_cell.angle_beta   90.00
_cell.angle_gamma   90.00
#
_symmetry.space_group_name_H-M   'P 1'
#
loop_
_entity.id
_entity.type
_entity.pdbx_description
1 polymer ?
#
loop_
_entity_poly.entity_id
_entity_poly.type
_entity_poly.pdbx_seq_one_letter_code
_entity_poly.pdbx_strand_id
1 'polypeptide(L)'
;LTSAYDMALVLRAALAMPRFVAYDRMPTATLPAQPGILDARTLQNQNAYLFAHVPGALVAKTGFTDAAQHTFAGAFEQGGRRLGVILLRAQRYPLDQWQQAQRLADWGFALPAGDQVGTLVAPRPADPAPPARSSPRPAAAAPGRDPVTGHTWWPAGGGVAVVLALAAAWTLRERRSGRRARLPAPGQVGR
;
A
#
# COMPACT_ATOMS: atom_id res chain seq x y z
N LEU A 1 17.74 -11.53 0.69
CA LEU A 1 17.76 -10.96 2.06
C LEU A 1 18.25 -9.52 1.99
N THR A 2 17.91 -8.70 2.98
CA THR A 2 18.35 -7.29 3.13
C THR A 2 18.47 -6.97 4.62
N SER A 3 19.09 -5.83 4.96
CA SER A 3 19.15 -5.30 6.32
C SER A 3 18.55 -3.89 6.41
N ALA A 4 18.31 -3.40 7.62
CA ALA A 4 17.87 -2.02 7.83
C ALA A 4 18.92 -1.01 7.32
N TYR A 5 20.21 -1.37 7.45
CA TYR A 5 21.33 -0.60 6.93
C TYR A 5 21.29 -0.51 5.39
N ASP A 6 21.12 -1.64 4.71
CA ASP A 6 21.06 -1.69 3.23
C ASP A 6 19.86 -0.90 2.69
N MET A 7 18.69 -1.04 3.33
CA MET A 7 17.51 -0.27 2.96
C MET A 7 17.68 1.24 3.22
N ALA A 8 18.44 1.63 4.24
CA ALA A 8 18.77 3.04 4.49
C ALA A 8 19.68 3.61 3.38
N LEU A 9 20.58 2.80 2.82
CA LEU A 9 21.38 3.21 1.66
C LEU A 9 20.49 3.46 0.43
N VAL A 10 19.54 2.56 0.15
CA VAL A 10 18.56 2.70 -0.93
C VAL A 10 17.69 3.95 -0.72
N LEU A 11 17.17 4.14 0.49
CA LEU A 11 16.35 5.30 0.83
C LEU A 11 17.13 6.60 0.65
N ARG A 12 18.39 6.67 1.11
CA ARG A 12 19.24 7.85 0.93
C ARG A 12 19.48 8.17 -0.54
N ALA A 13 19.70 7.15 -1.38
CA ALA A 13 19.84 7.34 -2.83
C ALA A 13 18.53 7.85 -3.46
N ALA A 14 17.38 7.31 -3.04
CA ALA A 14 16.08 7.74 -3.53
C ALA A 14 15.75 9.20 -3.15
N LEU A 15 16.11 9.63 -1.94
CA LEU A 15 15.96 11.01 -1.49
C LEU A 15 16.83 12.02 -2.26
N ALA A 16 17.93 11.56 -2.85
CA ALA A 16 18.77 12.38 -3.73
C ALA A 16 18.15 12.60 -5.12
N MET A 17 17.01 11.98 -5.42
CA MET A 17 16.31 12.10 -6.70
C MET A 17 15.02 12.93 -6.53
N PRO A 18 15.00 14.23 -6.85
CA PRO A 18 13.81 15.08 -6.66
C PRO A 18 12.56 14.54 -7.34
N ARG A 19 12.71 13.94 -8.53
CA ARG A 19 11.62 13.28 -9.27
C ARG A 19 11.00 12.10 -8.51
N PHE A 20 11.81 11.35 -7.76
CA PHE A 20 11.31 10.23 -6.97
C PHE A 20 10.50 10.74 -5.78
N VAL A 21 11.02 11.76 -5.07
CA VAL A 21 10.31 12.39 -3.95
C VAL A 21 8.98 12.98 -4.41
N ALA A 22 8.95 13.64 -5.57
CA ALA A 22 7.72 14.17 -6.14
C ALA A 22 6.73 13.05 -6.51
N TYR A 23 7.21 11.98 -7.16
CA TYR A 23 6.40 10.83 -7.55
C TYR A 23 5.79 10.12 -6.34
N ASP A 24 6.60 9.82 -5.32
CA ASP A 24 6.15 9.10 -4.13
C ASP A 24 5.09 9.87 -3.32
N ARG A 25 5.06 11.21 -3.45
CA ARG A 25 4.05 12.07 -2.81
C ARG A 25 2.79 12.27 -3.63
N MET A 26 2.72 11.78 -4.88
CA MET A 26 1.51 11.92 -5.67
C MET A 26 0.35 11.23 -4.94
N PRO A 27 -0.77 11.92 -4.66
CA PRO A 27 -1.89 11.31 -3.96
C PRO A 27 -2.61 10.28 -4.84
N THR A 28 -2.63 10.52 -6.15
CA THR A 28 -3.23 9.65 -7.14
C THR A 28 -2.43 9.63 -8.44
N ALA A 29 -2.62 8.59 -9.24
CA ALA A 29 -2.15 8.50 -10.61
C ALA A 29 -3.18 7.77 -11.47
N THR A 30 -3.30 8.13 -12.74
CA THR A 30 -4.19 7.44 -13.68
C THR A 30 -3.42 6.36 -14.43
N LEU A 31 -3.83 5.10 -14.26
CA LEU A 31 -3.44 4.01 -15.14
C LEU A 31 -4.33 4.11 -16.41
N PRO A 32 -3.75 4.31 -17.61
CA PRO A 32 -4.52 4.42 -18.83
C PRO A 32 -5.22 3.10 -19.18
N ALA A 33 -6.31 3.21 -19.95
CA ALA A 33 -7.00 2.04 -20.47
C ALA A 33 -6.07 1.22 -21.38
N GLN A 34 -6.17 -0.11 -21.26
CA GLN A 34 -5.57 -1.07 -22.16
C GLN A 34 -6.72 -1.78 -22.89
N PRO A 35 -6.97 -1.46 -24.17
CA PRO A 35 -8.11 -2.01 -24.92
C PRO A 35 -8.20 -3.54 -24.82
N GLY A 36 -9.37 -4.04 -24.43
CA GLY A 36 -9.63 -5.49 -24.26
C GLY A 36 -9.05 -6.11 -22.97
N ILE A 37 -8.33 -5.35 -22.14
CA ILE A 37 -7.71 -5.84 -20.90
C ILE A 37 -8.26 -5.12 -19.66
N LEU A 38 -8.17 -3.78 -19.63
CA LEU A 38 -8.70 -2.96 -18.54
C LEU A 38 -9.08 -1.56 -19.03
N ASP A 39 -10.17 -0.98 -18.50
CA ASP A 39 -10.40 0.46 -18.69
C ASP A 39 -9.46 1.27 -17.80
N ALA A 40 -9.44 2.59 -17.99
CA ALA A 40 -8.64 3.47 -17.15
C ALA A 40 -9.02 3.30 -15.67
N ARG A 41 -8.02 3.38 -14.78
CA ARG A 41 -8.19 3.24 -13.33
C ARG A 41 -7.38 4.32 -12.62
N THR A 42 -7.96 4.88 -11.56
CA THR A 42 -7.23 5.77 -10.65
C THR A 42 -6.56 4.94 -9.57
N LEU A 43 -5.24 5.02 -9.49
CA LEU A 43 -4.42 4.47 -8.42
C LEU A 43 -4.36 5.48 -7.27
N GLN A 44 -4.56 5.00 -6.05
CA GLN A 44 -4.47 5.79 -4.83
C GLN A 44 -3.16 5.47 -4.12
N ASN A 45 -2.49 6.50 -3.62
CA ASN A 45 -1.31 6.31 -2.81
C ASN A 45 -1.69 5.80 -1.42
N GLN A 46 -1.20 4.61 -1.06
CA GLN A 46 -1.48 3.98 0.22
C GLN A 46 -0.92 4.76 1.42
N ASN A 47 0.04 5.66 1.18
CA ASN A 47 0.61 6.55 2.19
C ASN A 47 0.05 7.98 2.15
N ALA A 48 -1.00 8.24 1.34
CA ALA A 48 -1.61 9.56 1.23
C ALA A 48 -2.07 10.12 2.59
N TYR A 49 -2.58 9.24 3.47
CA TYR A 49 -2.95 9.65 4.82
C TYR A 49 -1.75 10.18 5.62
N LEU A 50 -0.61 9.49 5.60
CA LEU A 50 0.62 9.97 6.23
C LEU A 50 1.06 11.32 5.66
N PHE A 51 1.08 11.46 4.33
CA PHE A 51 1.51 12.72 3.70
C PHE A 51 0.58 13.90 4.02
N ALA A 52 -0.70 13.63 4.26
CA ALA A 52 -1.68 14.65 4.62
C ALA A 52 -1.62 15.05 6.11
N HIS A 53 -1.15 14.17 7.01
CA HIS A 53 -1.26 14.36 8.46
C HIS A 53 0.08 14.47 9.19
N VAL A 54 1.21 14.16 8.54
CA VAL A 54 2.55 14.26 9.13
C VAL A 54 3.33 15.36 8.41
N PRO A 55 3.39 16.58 8.98
CA PRO A 55 4.21 17.65 8.44
C PRO A 55 5.66 17.21 8.29
N GLY A 56 6.28 17.56 7.17
CA GLY A 56 7.66 17.19 6.90
C GLY A 56 7.87 15.76 6.36
N ALA A 57 6.83 14.93 6.23
CA ALA A 57 6.96 13.64 5.55
C ALA A 57 7.39 13.83 4.08
N LEU A 58 8.52 13.23 3.70
CA LEU A 58 9.13 13.35 2.38
C LEU A 58 8.78 12.18 1.46
N VAL A 59 8.95 10.96 1.98
CA VAL A 59 8.70 9.70 1.26
C VAL A 59 8.24 8.63 2.25
N ALA A 60 7.47 7.65 1.78
CA ALA A 60 7.04 6.52 2.58
C ALA A 60 6.73 5.31 1.70
N LYS A 61 7.22 4.14 2.10
CA LYS A 61 6.87 2.86 1.51
C LYS A 61 6.62 1.81 2.58
N THR A 62 5.51 1.11 2.41
CA THR A 62 5.06 0.00 3.26
C THR A 62 5.26 -1.34 2.55
N GLY A 63 5.41 -2.41 3.34
CA GLY A 63 5.47 -3.78 2.86
C GLY A 63 4.96 -4.77 3.91
N PHE A 64 4.47 -5.92 3.45
CA PHE A 64 4.06 -7.02 4.31
C PHE A 64 4.14 -8.35 3.58
N THR A 65 4.70 -9.37 4.26
CA THR A 65 4.51 -10.80 3.95
C THR A 65 4.54 -11.57 5.27
N ASP A 66 4.08 -12.82 5.29
CA ASP A 66 4.13 -13.64 6.50
C ASP A 66 5.56 -13.83 7.02
N ALA A 67 6.53 -14.00 6.13
CA ALA A 67 7.93 -14.17 6.49
C ALA A 67 8.60 -12.86 6.94
N ALA A 68 8.29 -11.74 6.26
CA ALA A 68 8.92 -10.44 6.54
C ALA A 68 8.21 -9.65 7.64
N GLN A 69 6.96 -10.01 7.97
CA GLN A 69 6.03 -9.19 8.75
C GLN A 69 5.94 -7.77 8.16
N HIS A 70 5.58 -6.77 8.96
CA HIS A 70 5.46 -5.40 8.46
C HIS A 70 6.84 -4.74 8.24
N THR A 71 6.98 -4.04 7.13
CA THR A 71 8.17 -3.25 6.82
C THR A 71 7.79 -1.83 6.43
N PHE A 72 8.65 -0.89 6.78
CA PHE A 72 8.48 0.52 6.47
C PHE A 72 9.82 1.15 6.09
N ALA A 73 9.83 1.98 5.06
CA ALA A 73 10.92 2.87 4.72
C ALA A 73 10.35 4.25 4.47
N GLY A 74 10.77 5.26 5.23
CA GLY A 74 10.28 6.62 5.04
C GLY A 74 11.26 7.65 5.51
N ALA A 75 11.05 8.90 5.11
CA ALA A 75 11.88 10.01 5.54
C ALA A 75 11.06 11.24 5.89
N PHE A 76 11.59 12.01 6.83
CA PHE A 76 10.95 13.17 7.42
C PHE A 76 11.94 14.34 7.43
N GLU A 77 11.42 15.56 7.37
CA GLU A 77 12.20 16.80 7.43
C GLU A 77 11.63 17.74 8.50
N GLN A 78 12.52 18.24 9.37
CA GLN A 78 12.19 19.26 10.35
C GLN A 78 13.35 20.25 10.46
N GLY A 79 13.06 21.55 10.32
CA GLY A 79 14.07 22.61 10.45
C GLY A 79 15.27 22.46 9.50
N GLY A 80 15.06 21.94 8.28
CA GLY A 80 16.11 21.69 7.30
C GLY A 80 16.94 20.43 7.54
N ARG A 81 16.74 19.71 8.66
CA ARG A 81 17.34 18.40 8.92
C ARG A 81 16.43 17.30 8.39
N ARG A 82 17.01 16.31 7.70
CA ARG A 82 16.29 15.14 7.17
C ARG A 82 16.70 13.87 7.91
N LEU A 83 15.73 13.05 8.30
CA LEU A 83 15.95 11.74 8.91
C LEU A 83 15.22 10.65 8.12
N GLY A 84 15.92 9.57 7.82
CA GLY A 84 15.36 8.36 7.23
C GLY A 84 15.14 7.30 8.31
N VAL A 85 14.01 6.61 8.25
CA VAL A 85 13.62 5.55 9.18
C VAL A 85 13.31 4.28 8.40
N ILE A 86 13.96 3.18 8.80
CA ILE A 86 13.69 1.84 8.27
C ILE A 86 13.21 0.94 9.42
N LEU A 87 12.07 0.31 9.23
CA LEU A 87 11.54 -0.74 10.11
C LEU A 87 11.47 -2.04 9.31
N LEU A 88 12.10 -3.09 9.83
CA LEU A 88 11.99 -4.44 9.30
C LEU A 88 11.35 -5.34 10.36
N ARG A 89 10.45 -6.22 9.93
CA ARG A 89 9.77 -7.20 10.79
C ARG A 89 9.03 -6.57 11.98
N ALA A 90 8.43 -5.42 11.74
CA ALA A 90 7.61 -4.70 12.71
C ALA A 90 6.24 -5.34 12.91
N GLN A 91 5.58 -4.98 14.01
CA GLN A 91 4.17 -5.27 14.27
C GLN A 91 3.34 -4.00 14.04
N ARG A 92 2.06 -4.11 13.68
CA ARG A 92 1.16 -2.94 13.47
C ARG A 92 0.24 -2.62 14.65
N TYR A 93 0.41 -3.31 15.77
CA TYR A 93 -0.32 -3.04 17.00
C TYR A 93 0.66 -2.86 18.17
N PRO A 94 0.47 -1.88 19.07
CA PRO A 94 -0.68 -0.94 19.15
C PRO A 94 -0.61 0.25 18.20
N LEU A 95 0.52 0.44 17.51
CA LEU A 95 0.74 1.54 16.58
C LEU A 95 0.97 1.01 15.18
N ASP A 96 0.45 1.71 14.18
CA ASP A 96 0.80 1.43 12.79
C ASP A 96 2.31 1.69 12.57
N GLN A 97 2.91 1.01 11.60
CA GLN A 97 4.33 1.10 11.24
C GLN A 97 4.76 2.54 10.93
N TRP A 98 3.89 3.34 10.32
CA TRP A 98 4.18 4.74 10.01
C TRP A 98 4.15 5.64 11.25
N GLN A 99 3.28 5.34 12.23
CA GLN A 99 3.23 6.05 13.51
C GLN A 99 4.47 5.74 14.35
N GLN A 100 4.92 4.48 14.33
CA GLN A 100 6.19 4.08 14.95
C GLN A 100 7.36 4.82 14.30
N ALA A 101 7.39 4.88 12.97
CA ALA A 101 8.43 5.59 12.24
C ALA A 101 8.45 7.08 12.52
N GLN A 102 7.28 7.72 12.60
CA GLN A 102 7.16 9.13 13.00
C GLN A 102 7.72 9.35 14.41
N ARG A 103 7.34 8.53 15.40
CA ARG A 103 7.87 8.66 16.78
C ARG A 103 9.38 8.49 16.84
N LEU A 104 9.95 7.59 16.04
CA LEU A 104 11.40 7.41 15.96
C LEU A 104 12.09 8.61 15.30
N ALA A 105 11.46 9.21 14.28
CA ALA A 105 11.94 10.44 13.67
C ALA A 105 11.87 11.60 14.67
N ASP A 106 10.77 11.77 15.40
CA ASP A 106 10.59 12.79 16.44
C ASP A 106 11.68 12.69 17.52
N TRP A 107 11.95 11.46 17.99
CA TRP A 107 13.07 11.21 18.91
C TRP A 107 14.41 11.60 18.29
N GLY A 108 14.67 11.22 17.03
CA GLY A 108 15.90 11.56 16.34
C GLY A 108 16.09 13.07 16.10
N PHE A 109 15.01 13.82 15.89
CA PHE A 109 15.03 15.27 15.76
C PHE A 109 15.30 15.98 17.09
N ALA A 110 14.91 15.37 18.23
CA ALA A 110 15.21 15.88 19.56
C ALA A 110 16.69 15.70 19.97
N LEU A 111 17.44 14.82 19.29
CA LEU A 111 18.88 14.66 19.54
C LEU A 111 19.70 15.81 18.92
N PRO A 112 20.81 16.22 19.57
CA PRO A 112 21.78 17.14 19.00
C PRO A 112 22.19 16.76 17.56
N ALA A 113 22.35 17.75 16.70
CA ALA A 113 22.88 17.52 15.38
C ALA A 113 24.34 17.03 15.48
N GLY A 114 24.66 15.93 14.81
CA GLY A 114 26.01 15.34 14.83
C GLY A 114 26.15 14.09 15.71
N ASP A 115 25.20 13.83 16.61
CA ASP A 115 25.16 12.58 17.38
C ASP A 115 24.95 11.40 16.42
N GLN A 116 25.91 10.49 16.40
CA GLN A 116 25.89 9.32 15.51
C GLN A 116 26.61 8.14 16.16
N VAL A 117 26.09 6.94 15.89
CA VAL A 117 26.69 5.66 16.31
C VAL A 117 27.43 4.96 15.17
N GLY A 118 27.45 5.56 13.98
CA GLY A 118 28.05 5.03 12.77
C GLY A 118 27.62 5.83 11.55
N THR A 119 28.10 5.42 10.38
CA THR A 119 27.87 6.13 9.12
C THR A 119 27.37 5.19 8.02
N LEU A 120 26.42 5.66 7.23
CA LEU A 120 26.02 5.02 5.99
C LEU A 120 27.12 5.20 4.92
N VAL A 121 27.75 4.11 4.47
CA VAL A 121 28.85 4.15 3.49
C VAL A 121 28.45 4.88 2.21
N ALA A 122 29.34 5.65 1.59
CA ALA A 122 29.04 6.35 0.36
C ALA A 122 28.66 5.36 -0.77
N PRO A 123 27.77 5.75 -1.71
CA PRO A 123 27.53 4.94 -2.90
C PRO A 123 28.85 4.71 -3.64
N ARG A 124 29.06 3.47 -4.13
CA ARG A 124 30.17 3.20 -5.04
C ARG A 124 29.98 4.05 -6.31
N PRO A 125 31.05 4.65 -6.86
CA PRO A 125 30.98 5.28 -8.18
C PRO A 125 30.39 4.29 -9.20
N ALA A 126 29.47 4.77 -10.04
CA ALA A 126 28.89 3.94 -11.08
C ALA A 126 29.98 3.53 -12.07
N ASP A 127 30.03 2.24 -12.41
CA ASP A 127 30.83 1.80 -13.55
C ASP A 127 30.27 2.47 -14.83
N PRO A 128 31.11 2.76 -15.84
CA PRO A 128 30.66 3.38 -17.08
C PRO A 128 29.47 2.63 -17.66
N ALA A 129 28.39 3.36 -17.96
CA ALA A 129 27.21 2.76 -18.55
C ALA A 129 27.58 2.08 -19.88
N PRO A 130 27.19 0.82 -20.13
CA PRO A 130 27.34 0.23 -21.44
C PRO A 130 26.60 1.09 -22.47
N PRO A 131 27.10 1.19 -23.72
CA PRO A 131 26.48 2.03 -24.74
C PRO A 131 25.00 1.67 -24.88
N ALA A 132 24.15 2.70 -24.89
CA ALA A 132 22.71 2.53 -25.02
C ALA A 132 22.42 1.75 -26.31
N ARG A 133 21.88 0.53 -26.17
CA ARG A 133 21.31 -0.20 -27.31
C ARG A 133 20.11 0.61 -27.79
N SER A 134 20.16 1.06 -29.04
CA SER A 134 19.02 1.70 -29.68
C SER A 134 17.86 0.71 -29.69
N SER A 135 16.78 1.05 -28.99
CA SER A 135 15.52 0.32 -29.10
C SER A 135 15.08 0.39 -30.58
N PRO A 136 14.77 -0.73 -31.25
CA PRO A 136 14.23 -0.67 -32.61
C PRO A 136 12.96 0.17 -32.60
N ARG A 137 12.95 1.21 -33.45
CA ARG A 137 11.78 2.03 -33.75
C ARG A 137 10.64 1.09 -34.17
N PRO A 138 9.42 1.19 -33.62
CA PRO A 138 8.30 0.40 -34.11
C PRO A 138 8.13 0.67 -35.61
N ALA A 139 8.28 -0.38 -36.43
CA ALA A 139 7.91 -0.32 -37.83
C ALA A 139 6.40 -0.03 -37.89
N ALA A 140 6.00 0.94 -38.74
CA ALA A 140 4.60 1.24 -38.97
C ALA A 140 3.88 -0.04 -39.40
N ALA A 141 2.80 -0.39 -38.69
CA ALA A 141 1.99 -1.55 -38.99
C ALA A 141 1.33 -1.37 -40.37
N ALA A 142 1.63 -2.28 -41.31
CA ALA A 142 0.88 -2.42 -42.54
C ALA A 142 -0.54 -2.96 -42.22
N PRO A 143 -1.59 -2.51 -42.92
CA PRO A 143 -2.94 -3.01 -42.67
C PRO A 143 -3.09 -4.38 -43.33
N GLY A 144 -3.48 -5.40 -42.56
CA GLY A 144 -3.76 -6.70 -43.16
C GLY A 144 -4.21 -7.80 -42.20
N ARG A 145 -5.52 -8.06 -42.28
CA ARG A 145 -6.27 -9.30 -42.03
C ARG A 145 -7.00 -9.42 -40.69
N ASP A 146 -8.32 -9.45 -40.82
CA ASP A 146 -9.30 -9.72 -39.76
C ASP A 146 -9.06 -11.09 -39.13
N PRO A 147 -9.00 -11.20 -37.79
CA PRO A 147 -9.02 -12.49 -37.13
C PRO A 147 -10.45 -13.07 -37.15
N VAL A 148 -10.55 -14.26 -37.74
CA VAL A 148 -11.70 -15.16 -37.70
C VAL A 148 -12.23 -15.30 -36.27
N THR A 149 -13.51 -14.99 -36.12
CA THR A 149 -14.34 -15.23 -34.93
C THR A 149 -14.45 -16.72 -34.64
N GLY A 150 -14.18 -17.13 -33.40
CA GLY A 150 -14.48 -18.50 -33.00
C GLY A 150 -13.97 -18.93 -31.64
N HIS A 151 -14.30 -18.21 -30.56
CA HIS A 151 -14.14 -18.76 -29.20
C HIS A 151 -15.49 -18.80 -28.48
N THR A 152 -15.97 -20.03 -28.37
CA THR A 152 -17.16 -20.53 -27.70
C THR A 152 -17.13 -20.16 -26.22
N TRP A 153 -18.18 -19.49 -25.73
CA TRP A 153 -18.37 -19.15 -24.33
C TRP A 153 -19.06 -20.31 -23.62
N TRP A 154 -18.48 -20.78 -22.52
CA TRP A 154 -19.14 -21.69 -21.58
C TRP A 154 -19.88 -20.83 -20.53
N PRO A 155 -21.19 -21.00 -20.29
CA PRO A 155 -21.87 -20.23 -19.26
C PRO A 155 -21.50 -20.74 -17.86
N ALA A 156 -20.67 -19.99 -17.14
CA ALA A 156 -20.51 -20.11 -15.69
C ALA A 156 -21.68 -19.42 -14.96
N GLY A 157 -22.90 -19.91 -15.16
CA GLY A 157 -24.07 -19.54 -14.38
C GLY A 157 -24.15 -20.38 -13.11
N GLY A 158 -23.42 -20.03 -12.06
CA GLY A 158 -23.43 -20.79 -10.79
C GLY A 158 -23.39 -19.98 -9.50
N GLY A 159 -22.96 -18.71 -9.53
CA GLY A 159 -22.69 -17.94 -8.30
C GLY A 159 -23.91 -17.26 -7.65
N VAL A 160 -24.93 -16.89 -8.44
CA VAL A 160 -26.02 -16.02 -7.95
C VAL A 160 -27.07 -16.79 -7.13
N ALA A 161 -27.28 -18.08 -7.42
CA ALA A 161 -28.27 -18.88 -6.70
C ALA A 161 -27.87 -19.19 -5.25
N VAL A 162 -26.57 -19.30 -4.96
CA VAL A 162 -26.06 -19.63 -3.61
C VAL A 162 -26.23 -18.47 -2.64
N VAL A 163 -26.03 -17.22 -3.09
CA VAL A 163 -26.15 -16.02 -2.23
C VAL A 163 -27.61 -15.77 -1.84
N LEU A 164 -28.55 -15.99 -2.77
CA LEU A 164 -29.99 -15.82 -2.48
C LEU A 164 -30.53 -16.89 -1.53
N ALA A 165 -30.05 -18.13 -1.63
CA ALA A 165 -30.44 -19.21 -0.73
C ALA A 165 -29.96 -18.98 0.72
N LEU A 166 -28.74 -18.43 0.89
CA LEU A 166 -28.20 -18.13 2.23
C LEU A 166 -28.91 -16.94 2.90
N ALA A 167 -29.29 -15.91 2.12
CA ALA A 167 -30.06 -14.78 2.63
C ALA A 167 -31.49 -15.18 3.07
N ALA A 168 -32.14 -16.07 2.31
CA ALA A 168 -33.45 -16.60 2.68
C ALA A 168 -33.37 -17.45 3.97
N ALA A 169 -32.35 -18.30 4.11
CA ALA A 169 -32.16 -19.12 5.31
C ALA A 169 -31.92 -18.28 6.58
N TRP A 170 -31.22 -17.15 6.47
CA TRP A 170 -30.94 -16.26 7.59
C TRP A 170 -32.20 -15.53 8.08
N THR A 171 -33.00 -14.97 7.17
CA THR A 171 -34.25 -14.26 7.52
C THR A 171 -35.32 -15.19 8.12
N LEU A 172 -35.39 -16.44 7.66
CA LEU A 172 -36.26 -17.48 8.24
C LEU A 172 -35.83 -17.90 9.66
N ARG A 173 -34.53 -17.85 9.97
CA ARG A 173 -33.99 -18.15 11.30
C ARG A 173 -34.32 -17.05 12.31
N GLU A 174 -34.17 -15.78 11.94
CA GLU A 174 -34.50 -14.64 12.82
C GLU A 174 -35.99 -14.57 13.19
N ARG A 175 -36.87 -14.87 12.22
CA ARG A 175 -38.32 -14.93 12.44
C ARG A 175 -38.74 -16.04 13.40
N ARG A 176 -37.98 -17.14 13.49
CA ARG A 176 -38.25 -18.25 14.41
C ARG A 176 -37.75 -17.97 15.83
N SER A 177 -36.65 -17.23 15.98
CA SER A 177 -36.13 -16.80 17.30
C SER A 177 -36.99 -15.72 17.98
N GLY A 178 -37.69 -14.87 17.20
CA GLY A 178 -38.60 -13.86 17.75
C GLY A 178 -39.91 -14.39 18.34
N ARG A 179 -40.27 -15.66 18.11
CA ARG A 179 -41.52 -16.29 18.62
C ARG A 179 -41.37 -17.11 19.90
N ARG A 180 -40.17 -17.17 20.50
CA ARG A 180 -39.91 -17.91 21.76
C ARG A 180 -39.73 -17.05 23.01
N ALA A 181 -39.91 -15.74 22.94
CA ALA A 181 -39.85 -14.85 24.10
C ALA A 181 -41.22 -14.22 24.41
N ARG A 182 -42.17 -15.02 24.90
CA ARG A 182 -43.27 -14.55 25.77
C ARG A 182 -43.60 -15.63 26.78
N LEU A 183 -43.12 -15.44 28.01
CA LEU A 183 -43.65 -16.05 29.23
C LEU A 183 -44.16 -14.92 30.15
N PRO A 184 -45.17 -15.18 31.01
CA PRO A 184 -46.11 -14.17 31.49
C PRO A 184 -45.61 -13.33 32.69
N ALA A 185 -46.26 -12.18 32.89
CA ALA A 185 -45.95 -11.17 33.90
C ALA A 185 -46.26 -11.62 35.35
N PRO A 186 -45.46 -11.20 36.36
CA PRO A 186 -45.79 -11.42 37.76
C PRO A 186 -46.63 -10.28 38.38
N GLY A 187 -47.78 -10.68 38.94
CA GLY A 187 -48.28 -10.34 40.28
C GLY A 187 -48.34 -8.89 40.78
N GLN A 188 -49.57 -8.41 41.04
CA GLN A 188 -49.86 -7.38 42.04
C GLN A 188 -49.53 -7.86 43.47
N VAL A 189 -48.96 -6.98 44.29
CA VAL A 189 -49.19 -6.92 45.75
C VAL A 189 -49.18 -5.43 46.15
N GLY A 190 -50.22 -5.00 46.86
CA GLY A 190 -50.39 -3.62 47.32
C GLY A 190 -49.72 -3.30 48.65
N ARG A 191 -49.70 -2.01 48.96
CA ARG A 191 -50.04 -1.40 50.26
C ARG A 191 -50.32 0.08 50.04
#